data_AF-Q5YUR7-F1
#
_entry.id   AF-Q5YUR7-F1
#
_cell.length_a   1.000
_cell.length_b   1.000
_cell.length_c   1.000
_cell.angle_alpha   90.00
_cell.angle_beta   90.00
_cell.angle_gamma   90.00
#
_symmetry.space_group_name_H-M   'P 1'
#
loop_
_entity.id
_entity.type
_entity.pdbx_description
1 polymer ?
#
loop_
_entity_poly.entity_id
_entity_poly.type
_entity_poly.pdbx_seq_one_letter_code
_entity_poly.pdbx_strand_id
1 'polypeptide(L)' 'MAGKDVDRVRARSALATVKESPVITAIALAPVVVVLGVVWWLTNGFVALLLLVLLGVGVVVGGKLLR' A
#
# COMPACT_ATOMS: atom_id res chain seq x y z
N MET A 1 -10.12 -19.16 -17.91
CA MET A 1 -10.54 -18.02 -17.07
C MET A 1 -9.39 -17.03 -17.00
N ALA A 2 -9.50 -15.86 -17.64
CA ALA A 2 -8.42 -14.86 -17.70
C ALA A 2 -8.30 -14.10 -16.36
N GLY A 3 -7.82 -14.78 -15.32
CA GLY A 3 -7.66 -14.25 -13.96
C GLY A 3 -6.36 -13.47 -13.76
N LYS A 4 -6.11 -12.45 -14.58
CA LYS A 4 -4.88 -11.63 -14.49
C LYS A 4 -5.14 -10.14 -14.30
N ASP A 5 -6.37 -9.69 -14.48
CA ASP A 5 -6.73 -8.29 -14.40
C ASP A 5 -7.29 -7.96 -13.01
N VAL A 6 -6.88 -6.80 -12.48
CA VAL A 6 -7.44 -6.27 -11.24
C VAL A 6 -8.93 -6.07 -11.45
N ASP A 7 -9.74 -6.81 -10.68
CA ASP A 7 -11.18 -6.69 -10.74
C ASP A 7 -11.60 -5.25 -10.41
N ARG A 8 -12.13 -4.56 -11.42
CA ARG A 8 -12.53 -3.16 -11.34
C ARG A 8 -13.60 -2.95 -10.27
N VAL A 9 -14.44 -3.95 -10.00
CA VAL A 9 -15.45 -3.89 -8.93
C VAL A 9 -14.78 -3.88 -7.56
N ARG A 10 -13.82 -4.79 -7.32
CA ARG A 10 -13.03 -4.80 -6.07
C ARG A 10 -12.24 -3.51 -5.88
N ALA A 11 -11.61 -3.00 -6.93
CA ALA A 11 -10.86 -1.76 -6.88
C ALA A 11 -11.75 -0.56 -6.51
N ARG A 12 -12.95 -0.47 -7.11
CA ARG A 12 -13.93 0.58 -6.77
C ARG A 12 -14.45 0.46 -5.35
N SER A 13 -14.71 -0.75 -4.86
CA SER A 13 -15.19 -0.99 -3.50
C SER A 13 -14.15 -0.59 -2.45
N ALA A 14 -12.88 -0.98 -2.65
CA ALA A 14 -11.79 -0.55 -1.78
C ALA A 14 -11.65 0.98 -1.73
N LEU A 15 -11.77 1.64 -2.89
CA LEU A 15 -11.71 3.09 -3.00
C LEU A 15 -12.91 3.78 -2.34
N ALA A 16 -14.08 3.15 -2.34
CA ALA A 16 -15.25 3.62 -1.59
C ALA A 16 -14.99 3.56 -0.07
N THR A 17 -14.43 2.47 0.46
CA THR A 17 -14.07 2.35 1.88
C THR A 17 -13.10 3.45 2.33
N VAL A 18 -12.09 3.73 1.52
CA VAL A 18 -11.12 4.81 1.80
C VAL A 18 -11.80 6.17 1.90
N LYS A 19 -12.75 6.46 1.00
CA LYS A 19 -13.49 7.72 0.98
C LYS A 19 -14.50 7.83 2.11
N GLU A 20 -15.14 6.72 2.48
CA GLU A 20 -16.14 6.67 3.54
C GLU A 20 -15.51 6.90 4.93
N SER A 21 -14.30 6.38 5.15
CA SER A 21 -13.62 6.42 6.45
C SER A 21 -12.19 6.97 6.32
N PRO A 22 -12.02 8.28 6.06
CA PRO A 22 -10.71 8.86 5.82
C PRO A 22 -9.81 8.83 7.06
N VAL A 23 -10.37 9.04 8.26
CA VAL A 23 -9.62 9.01 9.52
C VAL A 23 -9.05 7.62 9.80
N ILE A 24 -9.87 6.59 9.65
CA ILE A 24 -9.43 5.20 9.84
C ILE A 24 -8.38 4.84 8.80
N THR A 25 -8.55 5.29 7.55
CA THR A 25 -7.53 5.11 6.50
C THR A 25 -6.21 5.75 6.88
N ALA A 26 -6.23 6.98 7.41
CA ALA A 26 -5.04 7.67 7.86
C ALA A 26 -4.34 6.91 9.00
N ILE A 27 -5.09 6.41 9.99
CA ILE A 27 -4.55 5.60 11.08
C ILE A 27 -3.94 4.29 10.55
N ALA A 28 -4.61 3.62 9.62
CA ALA A 28 -4.12 2.39 9.00
C ALA A 28 -2.82 2.62 8.19
N LEU A 29 -2.69 3.77 7.53
CA LEU A 29 -1.50 4.16 6.77
C LEU A 29 -0.38 4.76 7.64
N ALA A 30 -0.70 5.26 8.84
CA ALA A 30 0.25 5.92 9.73
C ALA A 30 1.57 5.16 9.95
N PRO A 31 1.59 3.85 10.26
CA PRO A 31 2.86 3.14 10.45
C PRO A 31 3.76 3.14 9.21
N VAL A 32 3.17 3.05 8.01
CA VAL A 32 3.91 3.11 6.75
C VAL A 32 4.54 4.48 6.55
N VAL A 33 3.77 5.54 6.79
CA VAL A 33 4.25 6.93 6.66
C VAL A 33 5.37 7.22 7.65
N VAL A 34 5.24 6.76 8.90
CA VAL A 34 6.28 6.93 9.93
C VAL A 34 7.59 6.25 9.50
N VAL A 35 7.53 4.98 9.06
CA VAL A 35 8.73 4.25 8.61
C VAL A 35 9.40 4.97 7.44
N LEU A 36 8.62 5.45 6.47
CA LEU A 36 9.18 6.18 5.32
C LEU A 36 9.79 7.52 5.71
N GLY A 37 9.16 8.27 6.60
CA GLY A 37 9.69 9.54 7.11
C GLY A 37 11.02 9.33 7.85
N VAL A 38 11.11 8.29 8.69
CA VAL A 38 12.33 7.94 9.41
C VAL A 38 13.44 7.54 8.44
N VAL A 39 13.15 6.68 7.46
CA VAL A 39 14.16 6.22 6.51
C VAL A 39 14.64 7.37 5.63
N TRP A 40 13.71 8.20 5.12
CA TRP A 40 14.08 9.38 4.34
C TRP A 40 15.03 10.27 5.14
N TRP A 41 14.69 10.56 6.40
CA TRP A 41 15.49 11.42 7.27
C TRP A 41 16.91 10.88 7.51
N LEU A 42 17.05 9.56 7.70
CA LEU A 42 18.33 8.93 8.04
C LEU A 42 19.19 8.53 6.85
N THR A 43 18.62 8.48 5.65
CA THR A 43 19.32 8.01 4.45
C THR A 43 19.23 9.05 3.33
N ASN A 44 18.35 8.87 2.34
CA ASN A 44 17.95 9.88 1.36
C ASN A 44 16.64 9.44 0.67
N GLY A 45 16.00 10.34 -0.09
CA GLY A 45 14.71 10.06 -0.74
C GLY A 45 14.70 8.85 -1.70
N PHE A 46 15.83 8.51 -2.32
CA PHE A 46 15.96 7.33 -3.20
C PHE A 46 15.81 6.01 -2.45
N VAL A 47 16.34 5.93 -1.22
CA VAL A 47 16.21 4.75 -0.36
C VAL A 47 14.77 4.59 0.12
N ALA A 48 14.09 5.70 0.46
CA ALA A 48 12.67 5.69 0.79
C ALA A 48 11.79 5.22 -0.37
N LEU A 49 12.12 5.63 -1.61
CA LEU A 49 11.44 5.13 -2.82
C LEU A 49 11.66 3.63 -3.02
N LEU A 50 12.89 3.14 -2.85
CA LEU A 50 13.17 1.69 -2.94
C LEU A 50 12.36 0.89 -1.91
N LEU A 51 12.24 1.39 -0.68
CA LEU A 51 11.38 0.76 0.34
C LEU A 51 9.91 0.74 -0.06
N LEU A 52 9.38 1.83 -0.62
CA LEU A 52 8.02 1.86 -1.14
C LEU A 52 7.78 0.81 -2.22
N VAL A 53 8.74 0.66 -3.15
CA VAL A 53 8.67 -0.35 -4.20
C VAL A 53 8.67 -1.75 -3.58
N LEU A 54 9.57 -2.03 -2.63
CA LEU A 54 9.63 -3.33 -1.94
C LEU A 54 8.36 -3.64 -1.16
N LEU A 55 7.80 -2.64 -0.47
CA LEU A 55 6.54 -2.77 0.26
C LEU A 55 5.38 -3.08 -0.70
N GLY A 56 5.32 -2.37 -1.84
CA GLY A 56 4.33 -2.62 -2.89
C GLY A 56 4.41 -4.03 -3.46
N VAL A 57 5.63 -4.51 -3.75
CA VAL A 57 5.85 -5.89 -4.21
C VAL A 57 5.44 -6.90 -3.13
N GLY A 58 5.84 -6.66 -1.87
CA GLY A 58 5.48 -7.52 -0.75
C GLY A 58 3.97 -7.65 -0.55
N VAL A 59 3.22 -6.55 -0.68
CA VAL A 59 1.75 -6.57 -0.60
C VAL A 59 1.13 -7.36 -1.76
N VAL A 60 1.63 -7.17 -2.99
CA VAL A 60 1.13 -7.90 -4.18
C VAL A 60 1.42 -9.40 -4.06
N VAL A 61 2.63 -9.77 -3.65
CA VAL A 61 3.04 -11.17 -3.50
C VAL A 61 2.37 -11.82 -2.28
N GLY A 62 2.34 -11.14 -1.13
CA GLY A 62 1.69 -11.63 0.08
C GLY A 62 0.18 -11.80 -0.10
N GLY A 63 -0.49 -10.88 -0.79
CA GLY A 63 -1.91 -11.03 -1.15
C GLY A 63 -2.19 -12.17 -2.13
N LYS A 64 -1.18 -12.61 -2.88
CA LYS A 64 -1.23 -13.81 -3.73
C LYS A 64 -0.97 -15.10 -2.93
N LEU A 65 -0.19 -15.01 -1.85
CA LEU A 65 0.19 -16.14 -0.99
C LEU A 65 -0.87 -16.45 0.09
N LEU A 66 -1.64 -15.45 0.52
CA LEU A 66 -2.74 -15.59 1.49
C LEU A 66 -4.09 -15.98 0.84
N ARG A 67 -4.08 -16.41 -0.43
CA ARG A 67 -5.26 -16.86 -1.19
C ARG A 67 -5.21 -18.35 -1.48
#